data_AF-A0A0M3JTM0-F1
#
_entry.id   AF-A0A0M3JTM0-F1
#
_cell.length_a   1.000
_cell.length_b   1.000
_cell.length_c   1.000
_cell.angle_alpha   90.00
_cell.angle_beta   90.00
_cell.angle_gamma   90.00
#
_symmetry.space_group_name_H-M   'P 1'
#
loop_
_entity.id
_entity.type
_entity.pdbx_description
1 polymer ?
#
loop_
_entity_poly.entity_id
_entity_poly.type
_entity_poly.pdbx_seq_one_letter_code
_entity_poly.pdbx_strand_id
1 'polypeptide(L)'
;MDRSIINFHLANLEYAIGTTLENSSMKDWNQDDDYELDGPHCMGKSSLFQSFLTFSLLSVKCFINFLIDVNYLLYYLSLGALSVTISFKNNHIKNHVATQMKSNYHKSERTSSKFD
;
A
#
# COMPACT_ATOMS: atom_id res chain seq x y z
N MET A 1 -51.58 -34.57 -12.33
CA MET A 1 -51.09 -33.95 -11.08
C MET A 1 -49.70 -34.47 -10.71
N ASP A 2 -49.38 -35.73 -11.01
CA ASP A 2 -48.09 -36.33 -10.62
C ASP A 2 -46.87 -35.80 -11.39
N ARG A 3 -47.00 -35.54 -12.70
CA ARG A 3 -45.85 -35.07 -13.52
C ARG A 3 -45.31 -33.72 -13.07
N SER A 4 -46.17 -32.79 -12.65
CA SER A 4 -45.73 -31.47 -12.18
C SER A 4 -44.98 -31.55 -10.85
N ILE A 5 -45.39 -32.47 -9.96
CA ILE A 5 -44.73 -32.70 -8.67
C ILE A 5 -43.37 -33.35 -8.90
N ILE A 6 -43.30 -34.35 -9.78
CA ILE A 6 -42.03 -34.97 -10.17
C ILE A 6 -41.09 -33.93 -10.80
N ASN A 7 -41.59 -33.11 -11.72
CA ASN A 7 -40.78 -32.07 -12.35
C ASN A 7 -40.26 -31.04 -11.32
N PHE A 8 -41.02 -30.74 -10.26
CA PHE A 8 -40.55 -29.89 -9.18
C PHE A 8 -39.38 -30.52 -8.41
N HIS A 9 -39.45 -31.82 -8.10
CA HIS A 9 -38.34 -32.52 -7.46
C HIS A 9 -37.10 -32.59 -8.35
N LEU A 10 -37.28 -32.80 -9.66
CA LEU A 10 -36.17 -32.78 -10.63
C LEU A 10 -35.52 -31.40 -10.71
N ALA A 11 -36.31 -30.32 -10.75
CA ALA A 11 -35.79 -28.96 -10.74
C ALA A 11 -35.01 -28.62 -9.45
N ASN A 12 -35.47 -29.10 -8.29
CA ASN A 12 -34.74 -28.94 -7.03
C ASN A 12 -33.41 -29.69 -7.03
N LEU A 13 -33.35 -30.87 -7.67
CA LEU A 13 -32.12 -31.64 -7.81
C LEU A 13 -31.12 -30.94 -8.76
N GLU A 14 -31.58 -30.40 -9.88
CA GLU A 14 -30.75 -29.57 -10.77
C GLU A 14 -30.21 -28.32 -10.06
N TYR A 15 -31.01 -27.71 -9.18
CA TYR A 15 -30.58 -26.60 -8.34
C TYR A 15 -29.47 -27.02 -7.36
N ALA A 16 -29.58 -28.20 -6.73
CA ALA A 16 -28.58 -28.69 -5.78
C ALA A 16 -27.24 -29.04 -6.46
N ILE A 17 -27.28 -29.68 -7.64
CA ILE A 17 -26.08 -30.09 -8.38
C ILE A 17 -25.47 -28.90 -9.16
N GLY A 18 -26.26 -27.87 -9.47
CA GLY A 18 -25.81 -26.68 -10.20
C GLY A 18 -25.72 -26.85 -11.72
N THR A 19 -26.35 -27.88 -12.29
CA THR A 19 -26.39 -28.18 -13.74
C THR A 19 -27.65 -28.98 -14.10
N THR A 20 -27.91 -29.17 -15.40
CA THR A 20 -29.02 -30.03 -15.87
C THR A 20 -28.69 -31.51 -15.64
N LEU A 21 -29.72 -32.34 -15.42
CA LEU A 21 -29.51 -33.77 -15.16
C LEU A 21 -28.84 -34.51 -16.33
N GLU A 22 -29.03 -34.03 -17.56
CA GLU A 22 -28.38 -34.57 -18.76
C GLU A 22 -26.85 -34.41 -18.75
N ASN A 23 -26.35 -33.39 -18.05
CA ASN A 23 -24.92 -33.09 -17.94
C ASN A 23 -24.28 -33.70 -16.68
N SER A 24 -25.07 -34.34 -15.81
CA SER A 24 -24.58 -34.95 -14.57
C SER A 24 -24.13 -36.41 -14.80
N SER A 25 -23.05 -36.83 -14.15
CA SER A 25 -22.59 -38.23 -14.23
C SER A 25 -23.52 -39.15 -13.45
N MET A 26 -24.20 -40.09 -14.11
CA MET A 26 -25.06 -41.07 -13.43
C MET A 26 -24.33 -41.88 -12.36
N LYS A 27 -23.02 -42.05 -12.47
CA LYS A 27 -22.23 -42.86 -11.54
C LYS A 27 -21.70 -42.05 -10.36
N ASP A 28 -21.30 -40.81 -10.60
CA ASP A 28 -20.49 -40.02 -9.66
C ASP A 28 -21.17 -38.71 -9.23
N TRP A 29 -22.47 -38.54 -9.53
CA TRP A 29 -23.22 -37.32 -9.19
C TRP A 29 -23.28 -37.01 -7.70
N ASN A 30 -23.05 -38.02 -6.85
CA ASN A 30 -23.19 -37.95 -5.40
C ASN A 30 -21.94 -38.47 -4.67
N GLN A 31 -20.78 -38.41 -5.33
CA GLN A 31 -19.51 -38.91 -4.79
C GLN A 31 -19.03 -38.19 -3.52
N ASP A 32 -19.55 -37.00 -3.25
CA ASP A 32 -19.25 -36.18 -2.08
C ASP A 32 -20.22 -36.38 -0.91
N ASP A 33 -21.27 -37.20 -1.07
CA ASP A 33 -22.25 -37.52 -0.03
C ASP A 33 -21.59 -38.07 1.24
N ASP A 34 -20.53 -38.89 1.09
CA ASP A 34 -19.78 -39.47 2.22
C ASP A 34 -19.09 -38.39 3.10
N TYR A 35 -19.00 -37.14 2.63
CA TYR A 35 -18.39 -36.01 3.34
C TYR A 35 -19.41 -34.95 3.77
N GLU A 36 -20.71 -35.26 3.74
CA GLU A 36 -21.76 -34.36 4.21
C GLU A 36 -21.55 -34.01 5.69
N LEU A 37 -21.75 -32.74 6.04
CA LEU A 37 -21.58 -32.23 7.40
C LEU A 37 -22.85 -32.46 8.22
N ASP A 38 -22.70 -32.97 9.44
CA ASP A 38 -23.81 -33.10 10.38
C ASP A 38 -24.36 -31.74 10.84
N GLY A 39 -25.68 -31.67 10.99
CA GLY A 39 -26.39 -30.53 11.60
C GLY A 39 -27.29 -29.76 10.63
N PRO A 40 -28.09 -28.81 11.14
CA PRO A 40 -29.01 -28.04 10.31
C PRO A 40 -28.27 -27.06 9.38
N HIS A 41 -28.66 -27.04 8.11
CA HIS A 41 -28.14 -26.08 7.14
C HIS A 41 -28.46 -24.65 7.60
N CYS A 42 -27.42 -23.82 7.72
CA CYS A 42 -27.56 -22.43 8.16
C CYS A 42 -27.24 -21.47 7.01
N MET A 43 -28.10 -20.47 6.79
CA MET A 43 -27.78 -19.36 5.89
C MET A 43 -26.88 -18.36 6.61
N GLY A 44 -25.76 -17.98 6.00
CA GLY A 44 -24.92 -16.90 6.50
C GLY A 44 -25.69 -15.58 6.48
N LYS A 45 -26.11 -15.08 7.65
CA LYS A 45 -26.95 -13.87 7.76
C LYS A 45 -26.25 -12.56 7.40
N SER A 46 -24.93 -12.59 7.18
CA SER A 46 -24.15 -11.48 6.62
C SER A 46 -22.71 -11.94 6.40
N SER A 47 -22.03 -11.32 5.44
CA SER A 47 -20.56 -11.11 5.40
C SER A 47 -19.63 -11.94 4.51
N LEU A 48 -20.09 -12.85 3.65
CA LEU A 48 -19.15 -13.40 2.63
C LEU A 48 -18.62 -12.28 1.71
N PHE A 49 -19.49 -11.37 1.26
CA PHE A 49 -19.07 -10.17 0.51
C PHE A 49 -18.37 -9.12 1.39
N GLN A 50 -18.78 -8.97 2.65
CA GLN A 50 -18.22 -7.95 3.54
C GLN A 50 -16.76 -8.27 3.90
N SER A 51 -16.41 -9.53 4.12
CA SER A 51 -15.04 -9.95 4.44
C SER A 51 -14.07 -9.70 3.27
N PHE A 52 -14.47 -9.98 2.03
CA PHE A 52 -13.65 -9.66 0.86
C PHE A 52 -13.48 -8.14 0.66
N LEU A 53 -14.55 -7.38 0.80
CA LEU A 53 -14.50 -5.92 0.63
C LEU A 53 -13.66 -5.24 1.73
N THR A 54 -13.80 -5.68 2.98
CA THR A 54 -13.03 -5.12 4.10
C THR A 54 -11.55 -5.47 4.02
N PHE A 55 -11.19 -6.69 3.61
CA PHE A 55 -9.79 -7.08 3.40
C PHE A 55 -9.13 -6.25 2.30
N SER A 56 -9.83 -6.08 1.17
CA SER A 56 -9.36 -5.25 0.06
C SER A 56 -9.15 -3.79 0.47
N LEU A 57 -10.13 -3.18 1.15
CA LEU A 57 -10.04 -1.77 1.57
C LEU A 57 -8.96 -1.54 2.64
N LEU A 58 -8.76 -2.49 3.55
CA LEU A 58 -7.70 -2.41 4.56
C LEU A 58 -6.32 -2.44 3.89
N SER A 59 -6.12 -3.32 2.92
CA SER A 59 -4.88 -3.40 2.15
C SER A 59 -4.57 -2.10 1.41
N VAL A 60 -5.57 -1.49 0.75
CA VAL A 60 -5.41 -0.20 0.05
C VAL A 60 -5.07 0.92 1.02
N LYS A 61 -5.74 1.00 2.18
CA LYS A 61 -5.49 2.02 3.19
C LYS A 61 -4.08 1.91 3.78
N CYS A 62 -3.61 0.70 4.05
CA CYS A 62 -2.24 0.46 4.49
C CYS A 62 -1.21 0.91 3.46
N PHE A 63 -1.43 0.62 2.17
CA PHE A 63 -0.53 1.03 1.10
C PHE A 63 -0.46 2.55 0.95
N ILE A 64 -1.59 3.26 1.01
CA ILE A 64 -1.62 4.72 0.95
C ILE A 64 -0.86 5.33 2.13
N ASN A 65 -1.08 4.84 3.35
CA ASN A 65 -0.37 5.35 4.54
C ASN A 65 1.15 5.12 4.41
N PHE A 66 1.57 3.95 3.95
CA PHE A 66 2.99 3.67 3.69
C PHE A 66 3.59 4.66 2.69
N LEU A 67 2.89 4.94 1.58
CA LEU A 67 3.35 5.92 0.60
C LEU A 67 3.45 7.33 1.19
N ILE A 68 2.51 7.72 2.06
CA ILE A 68 2.56 9.01 2.74
C ILE A 68 3.78 9.07 3.67
N ASP A 69 4.01 8.04 4.47
CA ASP A 69 5.16 7.99 5.40
C ASP A 69 6.49 8.08 4.66
N VAL A 70 6.64 7.36 3.54
CA VAL A 70 7.85 7.42 2.69
C VAL A 70 8.04 8.81 2.09
N ASN A 71 6.97 9.43 1.58
CA ASN A 71 7.06 10.79 1.02
C ASN A 71 7.42 11.81 2.10
N TYR A 72 6.86 11.69 3.30
CA TYR A 72 7.18 12.56 4.43
C TYR A 72 8.64 12.41 4.84
N LEU A 73 9.16 11.18 4.91
CA LEU A 73 10.57 10.92 5.20
C LEU A 73 11.49 11.57 4.15
N LEU A 74 11.19 11.39 2.86
CA LEU A 74 11.94 12.01 1.76
C LEU A 74 11.94 13.54 1.84
N TYR A 75 10.80 14.14 2.22
CA TYR A 75 10.69 15.58 2.40
C TYR A 75 11.65 16.09 3.49
N TYR A 76 11.69 15.46 4.68
CA TYR A 76 12.59 15.87 5.76
C TYR A 76 14.07 15.64 5.41
N LEU A 77 14.39 14.55 4.71
CA LEU A 77 15.74 14.32 4.20
C LEU A 77 16.17 15.42 3.23
N SER A 78 15.28 15.85 2.33
CA SER A 78 15.57 16.93 1.38
C SER A 78 15.81 18.27 2.08
N LEU A 79 14.99 18.62 3.08
CA LEU A 79 15.16 19.83 3.88
C LEU A 79 16.48 19.80 4.68
N GLY A 80 16.81 18.65 5.26
CA GLY A 80 18.09 18.43 5.94
C GLY A 80 19.27 18.67 4.99
N ALA A 81 19.27 18.05 3.81
CA ALA A 81 20.33 18.22 2.81
C ALA A 81 20.50 19.69 2.35
N LEU A 82 19.38 20.40 2.16
CA LEU A 82 19.41 21.82 1.81
C LEU A 82 20.03 22.66 2.93
N SER A 83 19.66 22.41 4.19
CA SER A 83 20.19 23.15 5.34
C SER A 83 21.72 23.01 5.47
N VAL A 84 22.23 21.80 5.26
CA VAL A 84 23.67 21.50 5.28
C VAL A 84 24.38 22.23 4.15
N THR A 85 23.81 22.18 2.94
CA THR A 85 24.37 22.85 1.75
C THR A 85 24.47 24.36 1.95
N ILE A 86 23.44 24.98 2.54
CA ILE A 86 23.44 26.42 2.87
C ILE A 86 24.53 26.73 3.90
N SER A 87 24.66 25.92 4.95
CA SER A 87 25.69 26.09 5.98
C SER A 87 27.11 26.05 5.40
N PHE A 88 27.40 25.07 4.53
CA PHE A 88 28.69 24.99 3.83
C PHE A 88 28.97 26.24 2.98
N LYS A 89 27.97 26.70 2.21
CA LYS A 89 28.11 27.89 1.37
C LYS A 89 28.39 29.14 2.21
N ASN A 90 27.71 29.29 3.35
CA ASN A 90 27.94 30.40 4.27
C ASN A 90 29.34 30.38 4.89
N ASN A 91 29.83 29.19 5.30
CA ASN A 91 31.18 29.06 5.83
C ASN A 91 32.25 29.38 4.78
N HIS A 92 32.05 28.93 3.54
CA HIS A 92 32.96 29.26 2.43
C HIS A 92 33.05 30.79 2.20
N ILE A 93 31.90 31.49 2.20
CA ILE A 93 31.86 32.95 2.05
C ILE A 93 32.59 33.63 3.22
N LYS A 94 32.32 33.22 4.47
CA LYS A 94 33.01 33.77 5.66
C LYS A 94 34.54 33.63 5.56
N ASN A 95 35.02 32.45 5.14
CA ASN A 95 36.45 32.20 4.98
C ASN A 95 37.06 33.07 3.89
N HIS A 96 36.36 33.24 2.76
CA HIS A 96 36.82 34.10 1.67
C HIS A 96 36.91 35.57 2.10
N VAL A 97 35.90 36.09 2.81
CA VAL A 97 35.90 37.46 3.35
C VAL A 97 37.03 37.66 4.36
N ALA A 98 37.23 36.72 5.29
CA ALA A 98 38.33 36.80 6.26
C ALA A 98 39.70 36.82 5.58
N THR A 99 39.88 36.03 4.51
CA THR A 99 41.12 35.99 3.73
C THR A 99 41.37 37.33 3.02
N GLN A 100 40.33 37.93 2.43
CA GLN A 100 40.44 39.26 1.80
C GLN A 100 40.80 40.35 2.83
N MET A 101 40.14 40.37 3.98
CA MET A 101 40.44 41.33 5.05
C MET A 101 41.90 41.20 5.53
N LYS A 102 42.39 39.99 5.72
CA LYS A 102 43.78 39.74 6.12
C LYS A 102 44.78 40.19 5.05
N SER A 103 44.46 39.98 3.78
CA SER A 103 45.30 40.47 2.66
C SER A 103 45.33 42.00 2.59
N ASN A 104 44.20 42.66 2.82
CA ASN A 104 44.09 44.12 2.80
C ASN A 104 44.85 44.75 3.97
N TYR A 105 44.78 44.15 5.16
CA TYR A 105 45.53 44.61 6.34
C TYR A 105 47.05 44.56 6.13
N HIS A 106 47.59 43.45 5.64
CA HIS A 106 49.02 43.37 5.33
C HIS A 106 49.46 44.33 4.21
N LYS A 107 48.55 44.67 3.28
CA LYS A 107 48.83 45.67 2.25
C LYS A 107 48.91 47.07 2.86
N SER A 108 48.04 47.43 3.82
CA SER A 108 48.09 48.73 4.50
C SER A 108 49.33 48.90 5.38
N GLU A 109 49.79 47.85 6.08
CA GLU A 109 51.03 47.91 6.88
C GLU A 109 52.26 48.17 6.01
N ARG A 110 52.38 47.49 4.86
CA ARG A 110 53.50 47.71 3.93
C ARG A 110 53.51 49.12 3.34
N THR A 111 52.33 49.72 3.11
CA THR A 111 52.26 51.10 2.61
C THR A 111 52.58 52.12 3.69
N SER A 112 52.20 51.87 4.95
CA SER A 112 52.53 52.75 6.08
C SER A 112 54.03 52.74 6.39
N SER A 113 54.70 51.58 6.39
CA SER A 113 56.15 51.47 6.66
C SER A 113 57.08 52.09 5.61
N LYS A 114 56.54 52.63 4.51
CA LYS A 114 57.31 53.32 3.45
C LYS A 114 57.31 54.84 3.58
N PHE A 115 56.55 55.40 4.54
CA PHE A 115 56.43 56.84 4.77
C PHE A 115 57.05 57.30 6.10
N ASP A 116 57.70 56.39 6.83
CA ASP A 116 58.57 56.67 7.99
C ASP A 116 60.05 56.51 7.59
#